data_AF-A0A2K3KX86-F1
#
_entry.id   AF-A0A2K3KX86-F1
#
_cell.length_a   1.000
_cell.length_b   1.000
_cell.length_c   1.000
_cell.angle_alpha   90.00
_cell.angle_beta   90.00
_cell.angle_gamma   90.00
#
_symmetry.space_group_name_H-M   'P 1'
#
loop_
_entity.id
_entity.type
_entity.pdbx_description
1 polymer ?
#
loop_
_entity_poly.entity_id
_entity_poly.type
_entity_poly.pdbx_seq_one_letter_code
_entity_poly.pdbx_strand_id
1 'polypeptide(L)'
;RLKPILEKCISDNQSAFIPGRSILDNAIAAIEIIHYMKSKTRGKKGAAALKLDISKAYDRINWDFLKDMMAKLGFSQKWIG
;
A
#
# COMPACT_ATOMS: atom_id res chain seq x y z
N ARG A 1 21.06 6.38 0.32
CA ARG A 1 19.80 7.03 -0.12
C ARG A 1 18.75 5.92 -0.19
N LEU A 2 17.59 6.07 0.44
CA LEU A 2 16.60 4.98 0.56
C LEU A 2 15.74 4.80 -0.71
N LYS A 3 15.45 5.92 -1.40
CA LYS A 3 14.54 5.97 -2.56
C LYS A 3 14.74 4.86 -3.61
N PRO A 4 15.95 4.52 -4.08
CA PRO A 4 16.13 3.47 -5.10
C PRO A 4 15.87 2.05 -4.59
N ILE A 5 15.93 1.83 -3.27
CA ILE A 5 15.70 0.51 -2.66
C ILE A 5 14.20 0.31 -2.40
N LEU A 6 13.46 1.40 -2.16
CA LEU A 6 12.01 1.32 -1.92
C LEU A 6 11.26 0.61 -3.05
N GLU A 7 11.72 0.72 -4.30
CA GLU A 7 11.14 -0.01 -5.44
C GLU A 7 11.11 -1.53 -5.24
N LYS A 8 12.03 -2.10 -4.44
CA LYS A 8 12.06 -3.53 -4.10
C LYS A 8 11.18 -3.89 -2.91
N CYS A 9 10.74 -2.89 -2.14
CA CYS A 9 9.99 -3.07 -0.90
C CYS A 9 8.52 -2.68 -1.04
N ILE A 10 8.16 -1.91 -2.07
CA ILE A 10 6.81 -1.43 -2.34
C ILE A 10 6.18 -2.26 -3.46
N SER A 11 4.89 -2.54 -3.32
CA SER A 11 4.09 -3.19 -4.37
C SER A 11 3.84 -2.24 -5.54
N ASP A 12 3.67 -2.77 -6.74
CA ASP A 12 3.25 -2.01 -7.92
C ASP A 12 1.90 -1.31 -7.75
N ASN A 13 1.04 -1.87 -6.89
CA ASN A 13 -0.27 -1.31 -6.58
C ASN A 13 -0.21 -0.13 -5.59
N GLN A 14 0.98 0.24 -5.10
CA GLN A 14 1.15 1.43 -4.26
C GLN A 14 1.44 2.64 -5.15
N SER A 15 0.45 3.48 -5.41
CA SER A 15 0.63 4.62 -6.33
C SER A 15 0.90 5.96 -5.62
N ALA A 16 0.51 6.07 -4.35
CA ALA A 16 0.64 7.32 -3.59
C ALA A 16 2.09 7.58 -3.16
N PHE A 17 2.50 8.86 -3.21
CA PHE A 17 3.81 9.35 -2.74
C PHE A 17 5.05 8.72 -3.42
N ILE A 18 4.87 8.06 -4.57
CA ILE A 18 5.95 7.44 -5.34
C ILE A 18 6.15 8.24 -6.65
N PRO A 19 7.34 8.84 -6.87
CA PRO A 19 7.61 9.60 -8.07
C PRO A 19 7.44 8.75 -9.33
N GLY A 20 6.73 9.30 -10.33
CA GLY A 20 6.43 8.58 -11.57
C GLY A 20 5.16 7.72 -11.53
N ARG A 21 4.49 7.57 -10.38
CA ARG A 21 3.17 6.93 -10.27
C ARG A 21 2.07 7.98 -10.13
N SER A 22 0.91 7.74 -10.73
CA SER A 22 -0.19 8.69 -10.74
C SER A 22 -1.19 8.39 -9.63
N ILE A 23 -1.70 9.44 -8.98
CA ILE A 23 -2.81 9.28 -8.04
C ILE A 23 -4.08 8.72 -8.72
N LEU A 24 -4.19 8.93 -10.04
CA LEU A 24 -5.31 8.42 -10.83
C LEU A 24 -5.33 6.90 -10.91
N ASP A 25 -4.18 6.23 -10.76
CA ASP A 25 -4.08 4.77 -10.81
C ASP A 25 -4.93 4.13 -9.68
N ASN A 26 -4.92 4.72 -8.50
CA ASN A 26 -5.76 4.28 -7.37
C ASN A 26 -7.26 4.50 -7.65
N ALA A 27 -7.62 5.58 -8.34
CA ALA A 27 -9.01 5.85 -8.69
C ALA A 27 -9.52 4.85 -9.73
N ILE A 28 -8.70 4.53 -10.74
CA ILE A 28 -9.01 3.52 -11.75
C ILE A 28 -9.19 2.14 -11.10
N ALA A 29 -8.26 1.72 -10.24
CA ALA A 29 -8.37 0.45 -9.50
C ALA A 29 -9.68 0.38 -8.69
N ALA A 30 -10.09 1.46 -8.02
CA ALA A 30 -11.36 1.50 -7.30
C ALA A 30 -12.57 1.38 -8.24
N ILE A 31 -12.54 2.06 -9.40
CA ILE A 31 -13.60 1.97 -10.41
C ILE A 31 -13.72 0.54 -10.93
N GLU A 32 -12.60 -0.13 -11.22
CA GLU A 32 -12.56 -1.52 -11.68
C GLU A 32 -13.13 -2.49 -10.65
N ILE A 33 -12.76 -2.34 -9.37
CA ILE A 33 -13.31 -3.14 -8.28
C ILE A 33 -14.83 -2.98 -8.19
N ILE A 34 -15.34 -1.74 -8.23
CA ILE A 34 -16.78 -1.46 -8.19
C ILE A 34 -17.48 -2.05 -9.42
N HIS A 35 -16.90 -1.89 -10.61
CA HIS A 35 -17.45 -2.43 -11.84
C HIS A 35 -17.53 -3.95 -11.80
N TYR A 36 -16.45 -4.62 -11.39
CA TYR A 36 -16.40 -6.07 -11.20
C TYR A 36 -17.51 -6.55 -10.26
N MET A 37 -17.66 -5.90 -9.10
CA MET A 37 -18.69 -6.26 -8.13
C MET A 37 -20.11 -6.10 -8.69
N LYS A 38 -20.38 -5.02 -9.44
CA LYS A 38 -21.67 -4.81 -10.13
C LYS A 38 -21.97 -5.91 -11.16
N SER A 39 -20.94 -6.41 -11.86
CA SER A 39 -21.09 -7.49 -12.84
C SER A 39 -21.33 -8.88 -12.20
N LYS A 40 -20.96 -9.05 -10.92
CA LYS A 40 -21.04 -10.32 -10.17
C LYS A 40 -22.23 -10.36 -9.20
N THR A 41 -23.35 -9.76 -9.60
CA THR A 41 -24.58 -9.68 -8.80
C THR A 41 -25.47 -10.93 -8.87
N ARG A 42 -25.17 -11.87 -9.76
CA ARG A 42 -25.91 -13.14 -9.93
C ARG A 42 -25.02 -14.35 -9.64
N GLY A 43 -25.54 -15.32 -8.90
CA GLY A 43 -24.85 -16.56 -8.54
C GLY A 43 -24.75 -16.79 -7.03
N LYS A 44 -24.14 -17.90 -6.62
CA LYS A 44 -24.01 -18.29 -5.20
C LYS A 44 -22.84 -17.63 -4.45
N LYS A 45 -21.96 -16.91 -5.16
CA LYS A 45 -20.77 -16.25 -4.59
C LYS A 45 -20.98 -14.74 -4.62
N GLY A 46 -20.93 -14.09 -3.47
CA GLY A 46 -20.91 -12.62 -3.33
C GLY A 46 -19.49 -12.08 -3.27
N ALA A 47 -19.35 -10.78 -3.55
CA ALA A 47 -18.10 -10.03 -3.38
C ALA A 47 -18.34 -8.83 -2.47
N ALA A 48 -17.32 -8.42 -1.72
CA ALA A 48 -17.33 -7.22 -0.89
C ALA A 48 -16.02 -6.45 -1.08
N ALA A 49 -16.09 -5.12 -1.09
CA ALA A 49 -14.92 -4.25 -1.08
C ALA A 49 -14.67 -3.76 0.34
N LEU A 50 -13.41 -3.86 0.80
CA LEU A 50 -12.98 -3.33 2.07
C LEU A 50 -12.08 -2.12 1.82
N LYS A 51 -12.51 -0.95 2.30
CA LYS A 51 -11.69 0.27 2.31
C LYS A 51 -11.11 0.45 3.72
N LEU A 52 -9.79 0.42 3.83
CA LEU A 52 -9.06 0.71 5.06
C LEU A 52 -8.45 2.11 4.96
N ASP A 53 -8.69 2.94 5.98
CA ASP A 53 -8.12 4.28 6.11
C ASP A 53 -7.44 4.42 7.47
N ILE A 54 -6.25 5.00 7.49
CA ILE A 54 -5.45 5.18 8.71
C ILE A 54 -5.42 6.67 9.03
N SER A 55 -6.16 7.06 10.07
CA SER A 55 -6.17 8.43 10.55
C SER A 55 -4.84 8.81 11.20
N LYS A 56 -4.31 9.98 10.85
CA LYS A 56 -3.06 10.53 11.42
C LYS A 56 -1.92 9.50 11.42
N ALA A 57 -1.66 8.89 10.26
CA ALA A 57 -0.71 7.79 10.13
C ALA A 57 0.65 8.11 10.78
N TYR A 58 1.20 9.30 10.57
CA TYR A 58 2.48 9.71 11.16
C TYR A 58 2.48 9.76 12.70
N ASP A 59 1.35 10.13 13.32
CA ASP A 59 1.22 10.22 14.78
C ASP A 59 1.04 8.83 15.40
N ARG A 60 0.58 7.85 14.63
CA ARG A 60 0.23 6.50 15.09
C ARG A 60 1.26 5.43 14.72
N ILE A 61 2.33 5.79 14.02
CA ILE A 61 3.41 4.86 13.68
C ILE A 61 4.13 4.44 14.98
N ASN A 62 4.22 3.13 15.18
CA ASN A 62 5.17 2.57 16.14
C ASN A 62 6.57 2.54 15.48
N TRP A 63 7.46 3.39 15.95
CA TRP A 63 8.81 3.54 15.41
C TRP A 63 9.71 2.33 15.66
N ASP A 64 9.53 1.62 16.77
CA ASP A 64 10.31 0.41 17.07
C ASP A 64 9.90 -0.72 16.13
N PHE A 65 8.60 -0.85 15.87
CA PHE A 65 8.11 -1.78 14.84
C PHE A 65 8.70 -1.46 13.45
N LEU A 66 8.77 -0.18 13.08
CA LEU A 66 9.36 0.23 11.80
C LEU A 66 10.84 -0.16 11.71
N LYS A 67 11.60 0.04 12.79
CA LYS A 67 13.02 -0.36 12.87
C LYS A 67 13.20 -1.87 12.75
N ASP A 68 12.40 -2.65 13.47
CA ASP A 68 12.42 -4.11 13.40
C ASP A 68 12.09 -4.61 11.99
N MET A 69 11.13 -3.96 11.32
CA MET A 69 10.76 -4.26 9.95
C MET A 69 11.92 -3.95 8.98
N MET A 70 12.58 -2.80 9.13
CA MET A 70 13.78 -2.47 8.35
C MET A 70 14.92 -3.48 8.59
N ALA A 71 15.12 -3.93 9.84
CA ALA A 71 16.12 -4.97 10.13
C ALA A 71 15.80 -6.28 9.40
N LYS A 72 14.52 -6.70 9.40
CA LYS A 72 14.05 -7.91 8.69
C LYS A 72 14.15 -7.80 7.17
N LEU A 73 13.97 -6.60 6.61
CA LEU A 73 14.18 -6.34 5.19
C LEU A 73 15.68 -6.29 4.79
N GLY A 74 16.59 -6.44 5.75
CA GLY A 74 18.04 -6.49 5.51
C GLY A 74 18.71 -5.12 5.40
N PHE A 75 18.06 -4.05 5.88
CA PHE A 75 18.72 -2.75 5.96
C PHE A 75 19.88 -2.78 6.96
N SER A 76 20.97 -2.09 6.63
CA SER A 76 22.14 -1.99 7.52
C SER A 76 21.76 -1.26 8.81
N GLN A 77 22.34 -1.67 9.94
CA GLN A 77 22.09 -1.03 11.24
C GLN A 77 22.36 0.48 11.23
N LYS A 78 23.36 0.95 10.47
CA LYS A 78 23.64 2.39 10.26
C LYS A 78 22.47 3.19 9.66
N TRP A 79 21.48 2.52 9.07
CA TRP A 79 20.27 3.12 8.51
C TRP A 79 19.06 3.02 9.44
N ILE A 80 19.07 2.11 10.41
CA ILE A 80 17.96 1.82 11.31
C ILE A 80 18.06 2.68 12.59
N GLY A 81 19.28 3.12 12.94
CA GLY A 81 19.59 4.02 14.04
C GLY A 81 21.02 4.52 14.00
#